data_AF-A0A0G0XJ11-F1
#
_entry.id   AF-A0A0G0XJ11-F1
#
_cell.length_a   1.000
_cell.length_b   1.000
_cell.length_c   1.000
_cell.angle_alpha   90.00
_cell.angle_beta   90.00
_cell.angle_gamma   90.00
#
_symmetry.space_group_name_H-M   'P 1'
#
loop_
_entity.id
_entity.type
_entity.pdbx_description
1 polymer ?
#
loop_
_entity_poly.entity_id
_entity_poly.type
_entity_poly.pdbx_seq_one_letter_code
_entity_poly.pdbx_strand_id
1 'polypeptide(L)'
;MIILLLFTLLLSYSPINAQEIDEIEYQLAYPGMLPGHPLYKLKVLRDKIQIFLISTPGNKINFYLKQADKGIFATLLLAENGNDDLAAQTALKAEHNVTLINSQINGMSEKPDLELFDKLKTASLKHQETLASTKTHLDEEHQKTIDTVIEFSQRNLNEINRYESITPDRWSTDK
;
A
#
# COMPACT_ATOMS: atom_id res chain seq x y z
N MET A 1 -7.39 37.24 48.67
CA MET A 1 -7.45 35.76 48.62
C MET A 1 -8.28 35.20 47.45
N ILE A 2 -9.25 35.93 46.89
CA ILE A 2 -10.07 35.47 45.74
C ILE A 2 -9.31 35.56 44.39
N ILE A 3 -8.40 36.53 44.24
CA ILE A 3 -7.62 36.71 43.00
C ILE A 3 -6.54 35.62 42.82
N LEU A 4 -6.05 35.02 43.92
CA LEU A 4 -5.07 33.92 43.85
C LEU A 4 -5.72 32.59 43.42
N LEU A 5 -7.04 32.42 43.59
CA LEU A 5 -7.77 31.22 43.22
C LEU A 5 -8.18 31.19 41.73
N LEU A 6 -8.30 32.35 41.08
CA LEU A 6 -8.54 32.41 39.63
C LEU A 6 -7.28 32.11 38.81
N PHE A 7 -6.10 32.44 39.34
CA PHE A 7 -4.83 32.21 38.65
C PHE A 7 -4.43 30.73 38.67
N THR A 8 -4.83 29.97 39.70
CA THR A 8 -4.58 28.52 39.76
C THR A 8 -5.54 27.70 38.89
N LEU A 9 -6.68 28.26 38.49
CA LEU A 9 -7.66 27.56 37.64
C LEU A 9 -7.30 27.58 36.14
N LEU A 10 -6.39 28.46 35.73
CA LEU A 10 -5.91 28.57 34.34
C LEU A 10 -4.71 27.65 34.03
N LEU A 11 -4.10 27.05 35.04
CA LEU A 11 -2.90 26.22 34.89
C LEU A 11 -3.19 24.71 34.75
N SER A 12 -4.45 24.29 34.80
CA SER A 12 -4.86 22.88 34.67
C SER A 12 -5.50 22.53 33.32
N TYR A 13 -5.41 23.41 32.32
CA TYR A 13 -5.61 23.01 30.93
C TYR A 13 -4.38 22.24 30.45
N SER A 14 -4.33 20.95 30.75
CA SER A 14 -3.51 20.03 29.98
C SER A 14 -4.01 20.08 28.54
N PRO A 15 -3.19 20.41 27.53
CA PRO A 15 -3.58 20.16 26.16
C PRO A 15 -3.88 18.66 26.05
N ILE A 16 -5.09 18.33 25.60
CA ILE A 16 -5.41 16.98 25.17
C ILE A 16 -4.35 16.65 24.11
N ASN A 17 -3.48 15.70 24.43
CA ASN A 17 -2.45 15.22 23.51
C ASN A 17 -3.20 14.65 22.31
N ALA A 18 -3.28 15.42 21.23
CA ALA A 18 -3.75 14.91 19.95
C ALA A 18 -2.78 13.78 19.61
N GLN A 19 -3.30 12.57 19.59
CA GLN A 19 -2.54 11.39 19.20
C GLN A 19 -1.99 11.69 17.81
N GLU A 20 -0.68 11.99 17.71
CA GLU A 20 -0.03 12.13 16.41
C GLU A 20 -0.26 10.81 15.70
N ILE A 21 -1.08 10.85 14.65
CA ILE A 21 -1.20 9.72 13.73
C ILE A 21 0.15 9.70 13.05
N ASP A 22 1.06 8.87 13.54
CA ASP A 22 2.40 8.72 12.95
C ASP A 22 2.22 8.42 11.47
N GLU A 23 2.52 9.42 10.63
CA GLU A 23 2.49 9.26 9.18
C GLU A 23 3.50 8.19 8.79
N ILE A 24 3.06 7.20 8.00
CA ILE A 24 3.96 6.11 7.62
C ILE A 24 5.05 6.68 6.72
N GLU A 25 6.33 6.60 7.11
CA GLU A 25 7.41 7.12 6.27
C GLU A 25 7.70 6.17 5.09
N TYR A 26 7.04 6.40 3.95
CA TYR A 26 7.29 5.66 2.70
C TYR A 26 6.87 6.48 1.48
N GLN A 27 7.77 6.62 0.50
CA GLN A 27 7.48 7.35 -0.73
C GLN A 27 6.95 6.41 -1.82
N LEU A 28 5.69 6.59 -2.21
CA LEU A 28 5.11 5.88 -3.36
C LEU A 28 5.77 6.28 -4.66
N ALA A 29 6.04 5.30 -5.52
CA ALA A 29 6.52 5.53 -6.88
C ALA A 29 5.50 6.32 -7.71
N TYR A 30 5.93 7.42 -8.33
CA TYR A 30 5.05 8.26 -9.15
C TYR A 30 4.53 7.50 -10.40
N PRO A 31 3.21 7.55 -10.69
CA PRO A 31 2.60 6.75 -11.76
C PRO A 31 2.95 7.21 -13.19
N GLY A 32 3.31 8.50 -13.33
CA GLY A 32 3.48 9.14 -14.63
C GLY A 32 2.13 9.26 -15.35
N MET A 33 1.93 8.44 -16.37
CA MET A 33 0.68 8.43 -17.15
C MET A 33 -0.44 7.68 -16.43
N LEU A 34 -1.54 8.37 -16.16
CA LEU A 34 -2.75 7.79 -15.59
C LEU A 34 -3.54 6.94 -16.61
N PRO A 35 -4.32 5.96 -16.13
CA PRO A 35 -5.35 5.30 -16.93
C PRO A 35 -6.30 6.34 -17.57
N GLY A 36 -6.79 6.05 -18.78
CA GLY A 36 -7.69 6.93 -19.54
C GLY A 36 -7.04 7.63 -20.75
N HIS A 37 -5.71 7.74 -20.77
CA HIS A 37 -4.99 8.27 -21.94
C HIS A 37 -4.79 7.21 -23.05
N PRO A 38 -4.85 7.56 -24.36
CA PRO A 38 -4.67 6.59 -25.46
C PRO A 38 -3.35 5.80 -25.38
N LEU A 39 -2.26 6.47 -25.00
CA LEU A 39 -0.93 5.86 -24.86
C LEU A 39 -0.79 4.96 -23.61
N TYR A 40 -1.79 4.93 -22.72
CA TYR A 40 -1.77 4.05 -21.55
C TYR A 40 -1.69 2.57 -21.97
N LYS A 41 -2.30 2.20 -23.10
CA LYS A 41 -2.21 0.85 -23.67
C LYS A 41 -0.76 0.46 -23.99
N LEU A 42 0.06 1.40 -24.48
CA LEU A 42 1.47 1.16 -24.77
C LEU A 42 2.28 0.95 -23.48
N LYS A 43 2.01 1.73 -22.44
CA LYS A 43 2.58 1.52 -21.10
C LYS A 43 2.28 0.11 -20.60
N VAL A 44 1.01 -0.32 -20.66
CA VAL A 44 0.60 -1.67 -20.23
C VAL A 44 1.30 -2.76 -21.04
N LEU A 45 1.45 -2.59 -22.36
CA LEU A 45 2.21 -3.53 -23.19
C LEU A 45 3.68 -3.61 -22.77
N ARG A 46 4.33 -2.46 -22.55
CA ARG A 46 5.72 -2.39 -22.07
C ARG A 46 5.88 -3.10 -20.74
N ASP A 47 4.95 -2.91 -19.81
CA ASP A 47 4.97 -3.55 -18.50
C ASP A 47 4.80 -5.08 -18.61
N LYS A 48 3.94 -5.56 -19.53
CA LYS A 48 3.79 -7.00 -19.84
C LYS A 48 5.06 -7.61 -20.43
N ILE A 49 5.72 -6.90 -21.35
CA ILE A 49 7.00 -7.34 -21.91
C ILE A 49 8.05 -7.40 -20.80
N GLN A 50 8.10 -6.38 -19.95
CA GLN A 50 9.08 -6.33 -18.86
C GLN A 50 8.90 -7.49 -17.87
N ILE A 51 7.67 -7.77 -17.41
CA ILE A 51 7.46 -8.90 -16.48
C ILE A 51 7.74 -10.27 -17.13
N PHE A 52 7.48 -10.40 -18.44
CA PHE A 52 7.80 -11.62 -19.18
C PHE A 52 9.32 -11.86 -19.24
N LEU A 53 10.12 -10.80 -19.35
CA LEU A 53 11.59 -10.89 -19.39
C LEU A 53 12.24 -11.10 -18.02
N ILE A 54 11.54 -10.78 -16.92
CA ILE A 54 12.07 -11.00 -15.57
C ILE A 54 11.93 -12.48 -15.20
N SER A 55 13.06 -13.18 -15.01
CA SER A 55 13.05 -14.60 -14.67
C SER A 55 13.06 -14.88 -13.16
N THR A 56 13.72 -14.05 -12.35
CA THR A 56 13.92 -14.35 -10.92
C THR A 56 12.76 -13.84 -10.03
N PRO A 57 12.33 -14.61 -9.01
CA PRO A 57 11.25 -14.20 -8.11
C PRO A 57 11.50 -12.86 -7.41
N GLY A 58 12.72 -12.63 -6.90
CA GLY A 58 13.07 -11.37 -6.22
C GLY A 58 12.92 -10.14 -7.14
N ASN A 59 13.30 -10.26 -8.41
CA ASN A 59 13.11 -9.17 -9.37
C ASN A 59 11.63 -8.99 -9.73
N LYS A 60 10.83 -10.07 -9.75
CA LYS A 60 9.38 -9.98 -9.94
C LYS A 60 8.71 -9.29 -8.76
N ILE A 61 9.13 -9.58 -7.52
CA ILE A 61 8.64 -8.89 -6.31
C ILE A 61 8.88 -7.38 -6.44
N ASN A 62 10.11 -6.97 -6.75
CA ASN A 62 10.44 -5.55 -6.92
C ASN A 62 9.63 -4.89 -8.04
N PHE A 63 9.40 -5.60 -9.15
CA PHE A 63 8.55 -5.11 -10.23
C PHE A 63 7.11 -4.92 -9.78
N TYR A 64 6.50 -5.94 -9.17
CA TYR A 64 5.11 -5.88 -8.71
C TYR A 64 4.92 -4.82 -7.62
N LEU A 65 5.85 -4.67 -6.67
CA LEU A 65 5.82 -3.61 -5.67
C LEU A 65 5.79 -2.23 -6.32
N LYS A 66 6.68 -2.00 -7.29
CA LYS A 66 6.71 -0.73 -8.03
C LYS A 66 5.40 -0.47 -8.80
N GLN A 67 4.73 -1.51 -9.29
CA GLN A 67 3.44 -1.37 -9.98
C GLN A 67 2.29 -1.13 -8.99
N ALA A 68 2.33 -1.75 -7.81
CA ALA A 68 1.41 -1.46 -6.71
C ALA A 68 1.53 0.00 -6.28
N ASP A 69 2.74 0.47 -5.94
CA ASP A 69 3.00 1.85 -5.50
C ASP A 69 2.45 2.89 -6.50
N LYS A 70 2.75 2.70 -7.79
CA LYS A 70 2.22 3.56 -8.85
C LYS A 70 0.71 3.49 -8.94
N GLY A 71 0.13 2.30 -8.83
CA GLY A 71 -1.30 2.10 -8.94
C GLY A 71 -2.06 2.77 -7.78
N ILE A 72 -1.54 2.66 -6.56
CA ILE A 72 -2.13 3.32 -5.39
C ILE A 72 -2.05 4.84 -5.52
N PHE A 73 -0.91 5.39 -5.93
CA PHE A 73 -0.82 6.82 -6.14
C PHE A 73 -1.70 7.28 -7.32
N ALA A 74 -1.76 6.51 -8.42
CA ALA A 74 -2.69 6.81 -9.50
C ALA A 74 -4.16 6.79 -9.05
N THR A 75 -4.51 5.92 -8.10
CA THR A 75 -5.86 5.84 -7.52
C THR A 75 -6.25 7.14 -6.84
N LEU A 76 -5.38 7.68 -5.99
CA LEU A 76 -5.58 8.98 -5.35
C LEU A 76 -5.77 10.09 -6.40
N LEU A 77 -4.84 10.20 -7.37
CA LEU A 77 -4.91 11.22 -8.41
C LEU A 77 -6.17 11.11 -9.28
N LEU A 78 -6.65 9.89 -9.55
CA LEU A 78 -7.88 9.69 -10.32
C LEU A 78 -9.12 10.14 -9.54
N ALA A 79 -9.17 9.84 -8.25
CA ALA A 79 -10.25 10.26 -7.36
C ALA A 79 -10.28 11.78 -7.19
N GLU A 80 -9.12 12.41 -6.99
CA GLU A 80 -9.00 13.88 -6.94
C GLU A 80 -9.50 14.57 -8.22
N ASN A 81 -9.41 13.88 -9.35
CA ASN A 81 -9.89 14.34 -10.65
C ASN A 81 -11.35 13.95 -10.96
N GLY A 82 -12.08 13.35 -10.00
CA GLY A 82 -13.47 12.92 -10.16
C GLY A 82 -13.68 11.73 -11.10
N ASN A 83 -12.65 10.91 -11.33
CA ASN A 83 -12.74 9.70 -12.14
C ASN A 83 -12.95 8.47 -11.24
N ASP A 84 -14.03 8.46 -10.48
CA ASP A 84 -14.30 7.52 -9.38
C ASP A 84 -14.24 6.04 -9.82
N ASP A 85 -14.93 5.70 -10.92
CA ASP A 85 -14.90 4.36 -11.53
C ASP A 85 -13.48 3.88 -11.82
N LEU A 86 -12.67 4.79 -12.36
CA LEU A 86 -11.32 4.49 -12.79
C LEU A 86 -10.38 4.41 -11.60
N ALA A 87 -10.60 5.23 -10.56
CA ALA A 87 -9.89 5.16 -9.29
C ALA A 87 -10.14 3.79 -8.64
N ALA A 88 -11.39 3.38 -8.45
CA ALA A 88 -11.75 2.10 -7.85
C ALA A 88 -11.16 0.89 -8.60
N GLN A 89 -11.25 0.89 -9.94
CA GLN A 89 -10.63 -0.16 -10.76
C GLN A 89 -9.10 -0.16 -10.66
N THR A 90 -8.49 1.01 -10.52
CA THR A 90 -7.03 1.14 -10.38
C THR A 90 -6.57 0.66 -9.02
N ALA A 91 -7.32 0.93 -7.96
CA ALA A 91 -7.09 0.46 -6.60
C ALA A 91 -7.03 -1.07 -6.53
N LEU A 92 -8.04 -1.74 -7.10
CA LEU A 92 -8.11 -3.21 -7.16
C LEU A 92 -6.92 -3.81 -7.91
N LYS A 93 -6.54 -3.22 -9.06
CA LYS A 93 -5.39 -3.68 -9.84
C LYS A 93 -4.07 -3.45 -9.13
N ALA A 94 -3.94 -2.33 -8.42
CA ALA A 94 -2.76 -1.99 -7.64
C ALA A 94 -2.52 -3.05 -6.54
N GLU A 95 -3.54 -3.30 -5.71
CA GLU A 95 -3.45 -4.29 -4.63
C GLU A 95 -3.30 -5.73 -5.12
N HIS A 96 -3.85 -6.06 -6.30
CA HIS A 96 -3.59 -7.36 -6.91
C HIS A 96 -2.10 -7.60 -7.16
N ASN A 97 -1.29 -6.56 -7.44
CA ASN A 97 0.17 -6.74 -7.55
C ASN A 97 0.80 -7.19 -6.23
N VAL A 98 0.27 -6.78 -5.07
CA VAL A 98 0.73 -7.24 -3.75
C VAL A 98 0.39 -8.73 -3.56
N THR A 99 -0.76 -9.18 -4.04
CA THR A 99 -1.07 -10.62 -4.10
C THR A 99 -0.09 -11.39 -4.98
N LEU A 100 0.35 -10.82 -6.10
CA LEU A 100 1.38 -11.42 -6.94
C LEU A 100 2.74 -11.48 -6.24
N ILE A 101 3.08 -10.47 -5.41
CA ILE A 101 4.26 -10.52 -4.52
C ILE A 101 4.16 -11.72 -3.56
N ASN A 102 3.03 -11.90 -2.88
CA ASN A 102 2.80 -13.05 -2.00
C ASN A 102 2.99 -14.39 -2.73
N SER A 103 2.50 -14.48 -3.98
CA SER A 103 2.72 -15.65 -4.82
C SER A 103 4.19 -15.87 -5.17
N GLN A 104 4.97 -14.80 -5.42
CA GLN A 104 6.40 -14.92 -5.67
C GLN A 104 7.15 -15.39 -4.41
N ILE A 105 6.87 -14.80 -3.25
CA ILE A 105 7.48 -15.21 -1.96
C ILE A 105 7.18 -16.69 -1.69
N ASN A 106 5.95 -17.14 -1.97
CA ASN A 106 5.58 -18.54 -1.78
C ASN A 106 6.38 -19.51 -2.66
N GLY A 107 6.74 -19.09 -3.88
CA GLY A 107 7.50 -19.89 -4.83
C GLY A 107 9.01 -19.82 -4.69
N MET A 108 9.54 -19.05 -3.72
CA MET A 108 10.98 -18.98 -3.47
C MET A 108 11.46 -20.20 -2.67
N SER A 109 12.62 -20.74 -3.06
CA SER A 109 13.29 -21.83 -2.34
C SER A 109 13.91 -21.33 -1.04
N GLU A 110 14.46 -20.12 -1.06
CA GLU A 110 15.13 -19.50 0.07
C GLU A 110 14.28 -18.39 0.68
N LYS A 111 14.42 -18.20 1.99
CA LYS A 111 13.76 -17.12 2.71
C LYS A 111 14.32 -15.79 2.22
N PRO A 112 13.46 -14.81 1.85
CA PRO A 112 13.92 -13.45 1.62
C PRO A 112 14.58 -12.85 2.87
N ASP A 113 15.44 -11.85 2.67
CA ASP A 113 16.01 -11.10 3.78
C ASP A 113 14.93 -10.33 4.55
N LEU A 114 15.26 -9.97 5.81
CA LEU A 114 14.37 -9.20 6.67
C LEU A 114 14.10 -7.80 6.11
N GLU A 115 15.08 -7.21 5.42
CA GLU A 115 14.95 -5.88 4.79
C GLU A 115 13.82 -5.86 3.76
N LEU A 116 13.68 -6.91 2.93
CA LEU A 116 12.57 -7.03 1.99
C LEU A 116 11.23 -7.12 2.72
N PHE A 117 11.14 -7.91 3.80
CA PHE A 117 9.91 -8.01 4.58
C PHE A 117 9.51 -6.66 5.18
N ASP A 118 10.46 -5.95 5.78
CA ASP A 118 10.18 -4.62 6.36
C ASP A 118 9.75 -3.62 5.30
N LYS A 119 10.43 -3.60 4.14
CA LYS A 119 10.03 -2.77 3.01
C LYS A 119 8.60 -3.07 2.54
N LEU A 120 8.25 -4.35 2.40
CA LEU A 120 6.92 -4.77 1.95
C LEU A 120 5.83 -4.39 2.96
N LYS A 121 6.07 -4.57 4.26
CA LYS A 121 5.14 -4.16 5.31
C LYS A 121 4.92 -2.66 5.30
N THR A 122 5.99 -1.87 5.30
CA THR A 122 5.89 -0.40 5.32
C THR A 122 5.17 0.10 4.06
N ALA A 123 5.45 -0.49 2.89
CA ALA A 123 4.73 -0.18 1.66
C ALA A 123 3.24 -0.50 1.76
N SER A 124 2.86 -1.70 2.24
CA SER A 124 1.46 -2.09 2.42
C SER A 124 0.71 -1.19 3.42
N LEU A 125 1.37 -0.78 4.50
CA LEU A 125 0.79 0.18 5.44
C LEU A 125 0.54 1.54 4.75
N LYS A 126 1.52 2.05 3.99
CA LYS A 126 1.34 3.29 3.23
C LYS A 126 0.25 3.16 2.15
N HIS A 127 0.11 1.98 1.54
CA HIS A 127 -0.98 1.71 0.58
C HIS A 127 -2.35 1.87 1.26
N GLN A 128 -2.53 1.27 2.44
CA GLN A 128 -3.76 1.37 3.23
C GLN A 128 -4.06 2.80 3.66
N GLU A 129 -3.05 3.54 4.11
CA GLU A 129 -3.18 4.97 4.46
C GLU A 129 -3.62 5.81 3.26
N THR A 130 -3.00 5.61 2.09
CA THR A 130 -3.32 6.35 0.86
C THR A 130 -4.70 5.97 0.32
N LEU A 131 -5.10 4.70 0.42
CA LEU A 131 -6.45 4.27 0.07
C LEU A 131 -7.49 4.90 1.01
N ALA A 132 -7.20 4.96 2.31
CA ALA A 132 -8.08 5.61 3.28
C ALA A 132 -8.25 7.11 3.00
N SER A 133 -7.18 7.83 2.63
CA SER A 133 -7.28 9.23 2.24
C SER A 133 -8.08 9.42 0.95
N THR A 134 -7.91 8.50 -0.02
CA THR A 134 -8.61 8.54 -1.31
C THR A 134 -10.14 8.54 -1.15
N LYS A 135 -10.67 7.87 -0.12
CA LYS A 135 -12.12 7.83 0.15
C LYS A 135 -12.76 9.21 0.27
N THR A 136 -12.02 10.21 0.74
CA THR A 136 -12.53 11.57 0.93
C THR A 136 -12.88 12.30 -0.38
N HIS A 137 -12.46 11.75 -1.51
CA HIS A 137 -12.69 12.31 -2.85
C HIS A 137 -13.73 11.54 -3.67
N LEU A 138 -14.34 10.49 -3.09
CA LEU A 138 -15.20 9.54 -3.81
C LEU A 138 -16.64 9.59 -3.30
N ASP A 139 -17.60 9.21 -4.14
CA ASP A 139 -18.97 8.94 -3.70
C ASP A 139 -19.09 7.72 -2.77
N GLU A 140 -20.25 7.53 -2.14
CA GLU A 140 -20.48 6.46 -1.16
C GLU A 140 -20.32 5.03 -1.74
N GLU A 141 -20.62 4.84 -3.02
CA GLU A 141 -20.50 3.54 -3.69
C GLU A 141 -19.03 3.19 -3.87
N HIS A 142 -18.24 4.13 -4.38
CA HIS A 142 -16.82 3.96 -4.61
C HIS A 142 -16.02 3.88 -3.30
N GLN A 143 -16.44 4.60 -2.25
CA GLN A 143 -15.87 4.44 -0.91
C GLN A 143 -15.98 3.01 -0.39
N LYS A 144 -17.13 2.32 -0.58
CA LYS A 144 -17.29 0.91 -0.20
C LYS A 144 -16.37 -0.02 -1.00
N THR A 145 -16.13 0.31 -2.26
CA THR A 145 -15.16 -0.42 -3.08
C THR A 145 -13.75 -0.25 -2.51
N ILE A 146 -13.36 0.96 -2.13
CA ILE A 146 -12.06 1.22 -1.48
C ILE A 146 -11.95 0.50 -0.13
N ASP A 147 -13.02 0.43 0.67
CA ASP A 147 -13.02 -0.36 1.91
C ASP A 147 -12.73 -1.84 1.65
N THR A 148 -13.36 -2.40 0.61
CA THR A 148 -13.08 -3.78 0.19
C THR A 148 -11.61 -3.96 -0.26
N VAL A 149 -11.04 -2.95 -0.92
CA VAL A 149 -9.62 -2.95 -1.33
C VAL A 149 -8.71 -2.89 -0.11
N ILE A 150 -9.03 -2.09 0.91
CA ILE A 150 -8.27 -2.01 2.16
C ILE A 150 -8.30 -3.35 2.91
N GLU A 151 -9.46 -4.00 3.02
CA GLU A 151 -9.56 -5.35 3.60
C GLU A 151 -8.72 -6.38 2.83
N PHE A 152 -8.66 -6.25 1.51
CA PHE A 152 -7.80 -7.08 0.67
C PHE A 152 -6.32 -6.80 0.90
N SER A 153 -5.92 -5.53 1.02
CA SER A 153 -4.57 -5.11 1.38
C SER A 153 -4.13 -5.65 2.75
N GLN A 154 -5.02 -5.62 3.75
CA GLN A 154 -4.76 -6.17 5.07
C GLN A 154 -4.52 -7.68 5.03
N ARG A 155 -5.30 -8.42 4.23
CA ARG A 155 -5.05 -9.86 3.99
C ARG A 155 -3.70 -10.11 3.33
N ASN A 156 -3.34 -9.28 2.34
CA ASN A 156 -2.02 -9.38 1.71
C ASN A 156 -0.88 -9.13 2.72
N LEU A 157 -1.00 -8.13 3.58
CA LEU A 157 -0.04 -7.83 4.64
C LEU A 157 0.07 -8.96 5.66
N ASN A 158 -1.05 -9.55 6.06
CA ASN A 158 -1.06 -10.70 6.98
C ASN A 158 -0.30 -11.90 6.40
N GLU A 159 -0.41 -12.15 5.09
CA GLU A 159 0.37 -13.19 4.42
C GLU A 159 1.87 -12.87 4.39
N ILE A 160 2.26 -11.60 4.18
CA ILE A 160 3.66 -11.17 4.27
C ILE A 160 4.22 -11.47 5.67
N ASN A 161 3.50 -11.06 6.73
CA ASN A 161 3.88 -11.32 8.13
C ASN A 161 3.96 -12.83 8.44
N ARG A 162 3.05 -13.62 7.85
CA ARG A 162 3.09 -15.08 7.94
C ARG A 162 4.37 -15.62 7.31
N TYR A 163 4.73 -15.20 6.10
CA TYR A 163 5.94 -15.69 5.44
C TYR A 163 7.23 -15.33 6.18
N GLU A 164 7.28 -14.16 6.80
CA GLU A 164 8.40 -13.77 7.65
C GLU A 164 8.51 -14.63 8.91
N SER A 165 7.39 -14.97 9.55
CA SER A 165 7.38 -15.73 10.82
C SER A 165 7.58 -17.24 10.65
N ILE A 166 7.41 -17.79 9.44
CA ILE A 166 7.58 -19.22 9.17
C ILE A 166 9.03 -19.68 9.42
N THR A 167 9.13 -20.91 9.97
CA THR A 167 10.38 -21.58 10.36
C THR A 167 11.34 -21.85 9.19
N PRO A 168 12.65 -22.01 9.47
CA PRO A 168 13.67 -22.32 8.46
C PRO A 168 13.39 -23.57 7.62
N ASP A 169 12.72 -24.59 8.17
CA ASP A 169 12.45 -25.86 7.48
C ASP A 169 11.58 -25.72 6.22
N ARG A 170 10.74 -24.67 6.15
CA ARG A 170 9.98 -24.34 4.93
C ARG A 170 10.88 -23.79 3.81
N TRP A 171 12.03 -23.24 4.18
CA TRP A 171 13.00 -22.59 3.31
C TRP A 171 14.28 -23.39 3.13
N SER A 172 14.39 -24.56 3.77
CA SER A 172 15.51 -25.46 3.60
C SER A 172 15.33 -26.26 2.31
N THR A 173 16.38 -26.29 1.50
CA THR A 173 16.46 -27.09 0.27
C THR A 173 16.77 -28.56 0.52
N ASP A 174 16.91 -29.00 1.78
CA ASP A 174 17.25 -30.38 2.16
C ASP A 174 16.04 -31.33 2.13
N LYS A 175 15.34 -31.41 0.99
CA LYS A 175 14.35 -32.46 0.69
C LYS A 175 14.70 -33.23 -0.56
#